data_AF-A0A838J8J1-F1
#
_entry.id   AF-A0A838J8J1-F1
#
_cell.length_a   1.000
_cell.length_b   1.000
_cell.length_c   1.000
_cell.angle_alpha   90.00
_cell.angle_beta   90.00
_cell.angle_gamma   90.00
#
_symmetry.space_group_name_H-M   'P 1'
#
loop_
_entity.id
_entity.type
_entity.pdbx_description
1 polymer ?
#
loop_
_entity_poly.entity_id
_entity_poly.type
_entity_poly.pdbx_seq_one_letter_code
_entity_poly.pdbx_strand_id
1 'polypeptide(L)'
;MRYLRFSRFERVLAFMAGLADLVIGFAFLFLPELQLPLWPTPISPILARFIGAIILGNGAAAFWLSTEEEWARVRPLAIVAFTYGTIVALALLYHLLLLEASSFFWLYFWFDVPFLLVFFFLFLYHDIAPHVFGYANRW
;
A
#
# COMPACT_ATOMS: atom_id res chain seq x y z
N MET A 1 26.83 -2.83 1.13
CA MET A 1 25.72 -2.92 2.12
C MET A 1 24.56 -1.94 1.86
N ARG A 2 24.55 -1.14 0.78
CA ARG A 2 23.51 -0.13 0.53
C ARG A 2 22.11 -0.73 0.26
N TYR A 3 22.05 -1.93 -0.31
CA TYR A 3 20.83 -2.72 -0.54
C TYR A 3 20.28 -3.42 0.72
N LEU A 4 20.88 -3.23 1.90
CA LEU A 4 20.30 -3.70 3.17
C LEU A 4 19.59 -2.58 3.91
N ARG A 5 19.81 -1.31 3.49
CA ARG A 5 19.26 -0.13 4.15
C ARG A 5 18.03 0.37 3.43
N PHE A 6 16.95 0.53 4.19
CA PHE A 6 15.74 1.21 3.78
C PHE A 6 16.01 2.72 3.77
N SER A 7 16.01 3.32 2.59
CA SER A 7 16.51 4.66 2.38
C SER A 7 15.59 5.74 2.98
N ARG A 8 16.11 6.94 3.22
CA ARG A 8 15.29 8.06 3.71
C ARG A 8 14.11 8.39 2.79
N PHE A 9 14.31 8.24 1.48
CA PHE A 9 13.25 8.50 0.50
C PHE A 9 12.13 7.47 0.63
N GLU A 10 12.47 6.18 0.75
CA GLU A 10 11.50 5.10 0.94
C GLU A 10 10.73 5.25 2.26
N ARG A 11 11.41 5.68 3.31
CA ARG A 11 10.80 5.98 4.61
C ARG A 11 9.82 7.15 4.54
N VAL A 12 10.15 8.21 3.79
CA VAL A 12 9.23 9.33 3.54
C VAL A 12 8.02 8.85 2.74
N LEU A 13 8.20 8.01 1.73
CA LEU A 13 7.08 7.42 1.00
C LEU A 13 6.19 6.58 1.91
N ALA A 14 6.76 5.73 2.76
CA ALA A 14 6.01 4.95 3.74
C ALA A 14 5.23 5.85 4.72
N PHE A 15 5.84 6.95 5.17
CA PHE A 15 5.15 7.93 6.02
C PHE A 15 3.95 8.59 5.29
N MET A 16 4.13 8.99 4.04
CA MET A 16 3.07 9.59 3.23
C MET A 16 1.93 8.60 2.95
N ALA A 17 2.25 7.32 2.69
CA ALA A 17 1.25 6.26 2.60
C ALA A 17 0.46 6.12 3.90
N GLY A 18 1.16 6.10 5.04
CA GLY A 18 0.53 6.06 6.37
C GLY A 18 -0.45 7.22 6.61
N LEU A 19 -0.11 8.43 6.16
CA LEU A 19 -1.01 9.58 6.25
C LEU A 19 -2.27 9.42 5.38
N ALA A 20 -2.12 8.92 4.15
CA ALA A 20 -3.27 8.68 3.27
C ALA A 20 -4.20 7.62 3.87
N ASP A 21 -3.64 6.49 4.32
CA ASP A 21 -4.36 5.41 4.97
C ASP A 21 -5.04 5.88 6.26
N LEU A 22 -4.41 6.76 7.03
CA LEU A 22 -5.02 7.33 8.23
C LEU A 22 -6.30 8.10 7.90
N VAL A 23 -6.25 8.99 6.90
CA VAL A 23 -7.40 9.82 6.50
C VAL A 23 -8.53 8.95 5.95
N ILE A 24 -8.20 8.04 5.04
CA ILE A 24 -9.19 7.20 4.35
C ILE A 24 -9.78 6.16 5.32
N GLY A 25 -8.92 5.49 6.08
CA GLY A 25 -9.32 4.51 7.08
C GLY A 25 -10.21 5.13 8.17
N PHE A 26 -9.93 6.37 8.59
CA PHE A 26 -10.78 7.09 9.53
C PHE A 26 -12.17 7.36 8.95
N ALA A 27 -12.25 7.80 7.69
CA ALA A 27 -13.53 8.03 7.01
C ALA A 27 -14.37 6.74 6.90
N PHE A 28 -13.75 5.62 6.51
CA PHE A 28 -14.43 4.33 6.45
C PHE A 28 -14.86 3.80 7.83
N LEU A 29 -14.04 3.99 8.87
CA LEU A 29 -14.30 3.44 10.20
C LEU A 29 -15.32 4.25 11.01
N PHE A 30 -15.23 5.57 10.97
CA PHE A 30 -16.03 6.44 11.86
C PHE A 30 -17.16 7.18 11.16
N LEU A 31 -17.10 7.31 9.83
CA LEU A 31 -18.06 8.10 9.05
C LEU A 31 -18.79 7.29 7.94
N PRO A 32 -19.12 5.98 8.12
CA PRO A 32 -19.72 5.19 7.05
C PRO A 32 -21.13 5.69 6.64
N GLU A 33 -21.83 6.40 7.53
CA GLU A 33 -23.16 6.96 7.26
C GLU A 33 -23.13 8.15 6.29
N LEU A 34 -21.97 8.78 6.09
CA LEU A 34 -21.82 9.90 5.16
C LEU A 34 -21.84 9.48 3.68
N GLN A 35 -21.82 8.17 3.39
CA GLN A 35 -21.89 7.60 2.04
C GLN A 35 -20.90 8.27 1.06
N LEU A 36 -19.71 8.61 1.57
CA LEU A 36 -18.65 9.20 0.75
C LEU A 36 -18.31 8.23 -0.39
N PRO A 37 -18.03 8.73 -1.61
CA PRO A 37 -17.70 7.89 -2.78
C PRO A 37 -16.26 7.37 -2.70
N LEU A 38 -15.94 6.66 -1.61
CA LEU A 38 -14.63 6.07 -1.33
C LEU A 38 -14.55 4.61 -1.77
N TRP A 39 -15.67 3.99 -2.13
CA TRP A 39 -15.76 2.62 -2.63
C TRP A 39 -16.55 2.57 -3.94
N PRO A 40 -16.15 1.76 -4.94
CA PRO A 40 -16.77 1.74 -6.26
C PRO A 40 -18.24 1.29 -6.26
N THR A 41 -18.68 0.62 -5.20
CA THR A 41 -20.05 0.13 -5.04
C THR A 41 -20.62 0.49 -3.67
N PRO A 42 -21.94 0.56 -3.53
CA PRO A 42 -22.56 0.70 -2.21
C PRO A 42 -22.23 -0.51 -1.34
N ILE A 43 -21.76 -0.25 -0.12
CA ILE A 43 -21.45 -1.28 0.89
C ILE A 43 -22.20 -0.99 2.18
N SER A 44 -22.44 -2.04 2.98
CA SER A 44 -23.06 -1.86 4.29
C SER A 44 -22.12 -1.12 5.24
N PRO A 45 -22.65 -0.35 6.22
CA PRO A 45 -21.82 0.37 7.19
C PRO A 45 -20.87 -0.53 7.99
N ILE A 46 -21.27 -1.77 8.27
CA ILE A 46 -20.40 -2.72 8.99
C ILE A 46 -19.22 -3.17 8.12
N LEU A 47 -19.43 -3.38 6.82
CA LEU A 47 -18.35 -3.70 5.89
C LEU A 47 -17.42 -2.50 5.71
N ALA A 48 -17.97 -1.29 5.62
CA ALA A 48 -17.17 -0.06 5.56
C ALA A 48 -16.25 0.06 6.79
N ARG A 49 -16.78 -0.19 8.00
CA ARG A 49 -15.98 -0.18 9.24
C ARG A 49 -14.87 -1.22 9.23
N PHE A 50 -15.19 -2.44 8.79
CA PHE A 50 -14.21 -3.51 8.67
C PHE A 50 -13.06 -3.13 7.72
N ILE A 51 -13.39 -2.58 6.55
CA ILE A 51 -12.41 -2.06 5.58
C ILE A 51 -11.58 -0.92 6.23
N GLY A 52 -12.23 0.02 6.90
CA GLY A 52 -11.57 1.13 7.59
C GLY A 52 -10.56 0.67 8.63
N ALA A 53 -10.89 -0.36 9.42
CA ALA A 53 -9.96 -0.96 10.38
C ALA A 53 -8.73 -1.58 9.71
N ILE A 54 -8.90 -2.26 8.57
CA ILE A 54 -7.78 -2.81 7.78
C ILE A 54 -6.89 -1.68 7.27
N ILE A 55 -7.47 -0.64 6.68
CA ILE A 55 -6.72 0.51 6.15
C ILE A 55 -5.95 1.21 7.29
N LEU A 56 -6.56 1.42 8.46
CA LEU A 56 -5.86 1.99 9.61
C LEU A 56 -4.72 1.10 10.11
N GLY A 57 -4.89 -0.22 10.08
CA GLY A 57 -3.83 -1.18 10.37
C GLY A 57 -2.65 -1.04 9.40
N ASN A 58 -2.92 -0.89 8.11
CA ASN A 58 -1.90 -0.60 7.09
C ASN A 58 -1.22 0.75 7.35
N GLY A 59 -1.98 1.78 7.71
CA GLY A 59 -1.42 3.09 8.05
C GLY A 59 -0.47 3.02 9.24
N ALA A 60 -0.85 2.31 10.30
CA ALA A 60 0.02 2.08 11.46
C ALA A 60 1.30 1.31 11.09
N ALA A 61 1.18 0.28 10.25
CA ALA A 61 2.33 -0.45 9.73
C ALA A 61 3.24 0.45 8.89
N ALA A 62 2.68 1.28 8.01
CA ALA A 62 3.43 2.21 7.17
C ALA A 62 4.17 3.28 8.00
N PHE A 63 3.57 3.79 9.07
CA PHE A 63 4.26 4.66 10.02
C PHE A 63 5.41 3.95 10.71
N TRP A 64 5.23 2.70 11.15
CA TRP A 64 6.35 1.92 11.68
C TRP A 64 7.44 1.72 10.63
N LEU A 65 7.11 1.35 9.39
CA LEU A 65 8.10 1.22 8.32
C LEU A 65 8.94 2.49 8.12
N SER A 66 8.35 3.67 8.30
CA SER A 66 9.08 4.94 8.21
C SER A 66 10.14 5.14 9.29
N THR A 67 10.11 4.38 10.39
CA THR A 67 11.12 4.44 11.46
C THR A 67 12.24 3.42 11.30
N GLU A 68 12.04 2.39 10.48
CA GLU A 68 13.02 1.31 10.29
C GLU A 68 14.07 1.66 9.25
N GLU A 69 15.30 1.18 9.46
CA GLU A 69 16.42 1.37 8.54
C GLU A 69 16.89 0.07 7.88
N GLU A 70 16.48 -1.08 8.41
CA GLU A 70 16.90 -2.39 7.93
C GLU A 70 15.80 -3.03 7.09
N TRP A 71 16.11 -3.32 5.81
CA TRP A 71 15.16 -3.95 4.90
C TRP A 71 14.57 -5.25 5.45
N ALA A 72 15.38 -6.07 6.13
CA ALA A 72 14.94 -7.35 6.69
C ALA A 72 13.76 -7.21 7.67
N ARG A 73 13.67 -6.09 8.40
CA ARG A 73 12.57 -5.80 9.34
C ARG A 73 11.31 -5.31 8.62
N VAL A 74 11.51 -4.57 7.53
CA VAL A 74 10.45 -3.98 6.70
C VAL A 74 9.80 -5.02 5.78
N ARG A 75 10.58 -6.00 5.35
CA ARG A 75 10.23 -6.97 4.30
C ARG A 75 8.88 -7.68 4.50
N PRO A 76 8.52 -8.21 5.68
CA PRO A 76 7.23 -8.89 5.85
C PRO A 76 6.04 -7.95 5.59
N LEU A 77 6.11 -6.71 6.09
CA LEU A 77 5.05 -5.72 5.90
C LEU A 77 4.99 -5.23 4.44
N ALA A 78 6.14 -5.07 3.79
CA ALA A 78 6.18 -4.76 2.36
C ALA A 78 5.52 -5.86 1.51
N ILE A 79 5.65 -7.14 1.88
CA ILE A 79 5.01 -8.27 1.18
C ILE A 79 3.50 -8.19 1.33
N VAL A 80 3.02 -7.95 2.56
CA VAL A 80 1.59 -7.81 2.84
C VAL A 80 1.02 -6.62 2.06
N ALA A 81 1.67 -5.47 2.11
CA ALA A 81 1.25 -4.26 1.40
C ALA A 81 1.17 -4.48 -0.12
N PHE A 82 2.22 -5.07 -0.71
CA PHE A 82 2.25 -5.37 -2.13
C PHE A 82 1.16 -6.37 -2.55
N THR A 83 0.99 -7.45 -1.77
CA THR A 83 0.00 -8.50 -2.07
C THR A 83 -1.42 -7.95 -1.99
N TYR A 84 -1.74 -7.27 -0.88
CA TYR A 84 -3.06 -6.70 -0.66
C TYR A 84 -3.37 -5.61 -1.68
N GLY A 85 -2.46 -4.65 -1.86
CA GLY A 85 -2.68 -3.56 -2.81
C GLY A 85 -2.79 -4.06 -4.25
N THR A 86 -2.05 -5.10 -4.65
CA THR A 86 -2.23 -5.71 -5.99
C THR A 86 -3.64 -6.25 -6.19
N ILE A 87 -4.19 -6.95 -5.18
CA ILE A 87 -5.56 -7.47 -5.23
C ILE A 87 -6.57 -6.31 -5.32
N VAL A 88 -6.37 -5.26 -4.52
CA VAL A 88 -7.23 -4.07 -4.52
C VAL A 88 -7.17 -3.33 -5.87
N ALA A 89 -5.98 -3.11 -6.41
CA ALA A 89 -5.78 -2.44 -7.69
C ALA A 89 -6.42 -3.22 -8.84
N LEU A 90 -6.28 -4.55 -8.86
CA LEU A 90 -6.93 -5.40 -9.87
C LEU A 90 -8.46 -5.39 -9.74
N ALA A 91 -8.98 -5.47 -8.51
CA ALA A 91 -10.40 -5.37 -8.25
C ALA A 91 -10.96 -4.01 -8.68
N LEU A 92 -10.24 -2.92 -8.39
CA LEU A 92 -10.62 -1.57 -8.78
C LEU A 92 -10.59 -1.41 -10.30
N LEU A 93 -9.56 -1.93 -10.98
CA LEU A 93 -9.45 -1.91 -12.43
C LEU A 93 -10.60 -2.68 -13.08
N TYR A 94 -10.95 -3.84 -12.53
CA TYR A 94 -12.12 -4.61 -12.96
C TYR A 94 -13.41 -3.79 -12.86
N HIS A 95 -13.63 -3.08 -11.74
CA HIS A 95 -14.80 -2.22 -11.57
C HIS A 95 -14.81 -1.03 -12.55
N LEU A 96 -13.66 -0.41 -12.79
CA LEU A 96 -13.51 0.72 -13.71
C LEU A 96 -13.74 0.32 -15.18
N LEU A 97 -13.26 -0.84 -15.60
CA LEU A 97 -13.31 -1.26 -17.00
C LEU A 97 -14.58 -2.03 -17.36
N LEU A 98 -15.12 -2.83 -16.44
CA LEU A 98 -16.19 -3.80 -16.75
C LEU A 98 -17.51 -3.56 -16.02
N LEU A 99 -17.49 -2.83 -14.90
CA LEU A 99 -18.69 -2.55 -14.10
C LEU A 99 -19.09 -1.06 -14.09
N GLU A 100 -18.54 -0.27 -15.01
CA GLU A 100 -18.89 1.14 -15.21
C GLU A 100 -18.82 1.98 -13.92
N ALA A 101 -17.86 1.68 -13.04
CA ALA A 101 -17.65 2.47 -11.83
C ALA A 101 -17.31 3.93 -12.17
N SER A 102 -17.63 4.84 -11.25
CA SER A 102 -17.38 6.28 -11.42
C SER A 102 -15.93 6.55 -11.82
N SER A 103 -15.74 7.40 -12.85
CA SER A 103 -14.40 7.77 -13.32
C SER A 103 -13.55 8.48 -12.26
N PHE A 104 -14.16 8.98 -11.17
CA PHE A 104 -13.43 9.49 -10.00
C PHE A 104 -12.43 8.46 -9.44
N PHE A 105 -12.76 7.17 -9.51
CA PHE A 105 -11.89 6.09 -9.00
C PHE A 105 -10.60 5.90 -9.82
N TRP A 106 -10.48 6.48 -11.01
CA TRP A 106 -9.19 6.54 -11.71
C TRP A 106 -8.16 7.30 -10.88
N LEU A 107 -8.53 8.34 -10.14
CA LEU A 107 -7.60 9.06 -9.27
C LEU A 107 -7.04 8.14 -8.19
N TYR A 108 -7.90 7.26 -7.64
CA TYR A 108 -7.51 6.28 -6.64
C TYR A 108 -6.55 5.23 -7.24
N PHE A 109 -6.87 4.72 -8.44
CA PHE A 109 -6.00 3.80 -9.16
C PHE A 109 -4.64 4.41 -9.51
N TRP A 110 -4.61 5.65 -10.00
CA TRP A 110 -3.39 6.38 -10.31
C TRP A 110 -2.57 6.76 -9.09
N PHE A 111 -3.18 6.79 -7.90
CA PHE A 111 -2.47 6.96 -6.64
C PHE A 111 -1.88 5.63 -6.15
N ASP A 112 -2.67 4.56 -6.18
CA ASP A 112 -2.30 3.25 -5.60
C ASP A 112 -1.24 2.50 -6.43
N VAL A 113 -1.35 2.52 -7.76
CA VAL A 113 -0.41 1.80 -8.65
C VAL A 113 1.04 2.27 -8.53
N PRO A 114 1.35 3.58 -8.52
CA PRO A 114 2.72 4.04 -8.26
C PRO A 114 3.29 3.56 -6.93
N PHE A 115 2.49 3.49 -5.87
CA PHE A 115 2.93 2.94 -4.59
C PHE A 115 3.28 1.45 -4.71
N LEU A 116 2.45 0.67 -5.39
CA LEU A 116 2.73 -0.74 -5.66
C LEU A 116 4.00 -0.94 -6.48
N LEU A 117 4.23 -0.09 -7.48
CA LEU A 117 5.45 -0.12 -8.28
C LEU A 117 6.68 0.16 -7.41
N VAL A 118 6.61 1.11 -6.48
CA VAL A 118 7.70 1.36 -5.52
C VAL A 118 8.01 0.10 -4.71
N PHE A 119 7.00 -0.55 -4.11
CA PHE A 119 7.22 -1.79 -3.37
C PHE A 119 7.82 -2.89 -4.25
N PHE A 120 7.33 -3.04 -5.48
CA PHE A 120 7.89 -3.98 -6.44
C PHE A 120 9.37 -3.69 -6.74
N PHE A 121 9.72 -2.43 -7.02
CA PHE A 121 11.10 -2.03 -7.25
C PHE A 121 11.99 -2.22 -6.02
N LEU A 122 11.45 -2.05 -4.81
CA LEU A 122 12.17 -2.36 -3.57
C LEU A 122 12.50 -3.85 -3.46
N PHE A 123 11.56 -4.74 -3.78
CA PHE A 123 11.86 -6.18 -3.86
C PHE A 123 12.91 -6.50 -4.93
N LEU A 124 12.81 -5.89 -6.12
CA LEU A 124 13.82 -6.06 -7.16
C LEU A 124 15.20 -5.61 -6.67
N TYR A 125 15.28 -4.47 -6.00
CA TYR A 125 16.53 -3.87 -5.55
C TYR A 125 17.16 -4.58 -4.35
N HIS A 126 16.36 -4.93 -3.35
CA HIS A 126 16.84 -5.47 -2.09
C HIS A 126 16.94 -7.00 -2.06
N ASP A 127 16.03 -7.72 -2.72
CA ASP A 127 15.99 -9.18 -2.70
C ASP A 127 16.59 -9.77 -3.98
N ILE A 128 16.23 -9.29 -5.17
CA ILE A 128 16.58 -10.00 -6.43
C ILE A 128 17.95 -9.58 -6.99
N ALA A 129 18.22 -8.28 -7.11
CA ALA A 129 19.45 -7.76 -7.69
C ALA A 129 20.74 -8.28 -7.02
N PRO A 130 20.82 -8.43 -5.67
CA PRO A 130 22.03 -8.96 -5.03
C PRO A 130 22.34 -10.42 -5.43
N HIS A 131 21.30 -11.23 -5.69
CA HIS A 131 21.46 -12.62 -6.12
C HIS A 131 21.79 -12.74 -7.61
N VAL A 132 21.19 -11.90 -8.46
CA VAL A 132 21.40 -11.93 -9.92
C VAL A 132 22.75 -11.35 -10.32
N PHE A 133 23.19 -10.25 -9.68
CA PHE A 133 24.42 -9.56 -10.04
C PHE A 133 25.64 -9.96 -9.18
N GLY A 134 25.54 -11.05 -8.40
CA GLY A 134 26.69 -11.68 -7.75
C GLY A 134 27.26 -10.93 -6.53
N TYR A 135 26.54 -9.97 -5.95
CA TYR A 135 26.98 -9.27 -4.73
C TYR A 135 26.77 -10.10 -3.45
N ALA A 136 26.09 -11.25 -3.53
CA ALA A 136 25.77 -12.11 -2.40
C ALA A 136 26.92 -13.06 -1.95
N ASN A 137 28.00 -13.20 -2.72
CA ASN A 137 29.08 -14.16 -2.42
C ASN A 137 30.29 -13.56 -1.70
N ARG A 138 30.07 -12.87 -0.57
CA ARG A 138 31.13 -12.62 0.42
C ARG A 138 30.59 -12.79 1.84
N TRP A 139 30.38 -14.04 2.21
CA TRP A 139 30.53 -14.52 3.57
C TRP A 139 31.37 -15.78 3.48
#